data_AF-A0A0N0VEJ3-F1
#
_entry.id   AF-A0A0N0VEJ3-F1
#
_cell.length_a   1.000
_cell.length_b   1.000
_cell.length_c   1.000
_cell.angle_alpha   90.00
_cell.angle_beta   90.00
_cell.angle_gamma   90.00
#
_symmetry.space_group_name_H-M   'P 1'
#
loop_
_entity.id
_entity.type
_entity.pdbx_description
1 polymer ?
#
loop_
_entity_poly.entity_id
_entity_poly.type
_entity_poly.pdbx_seq_one_letter_code
_entity_poly.pdbx_strand_id
1 'polypeptide(L)'
;MPPLTLEQVLARSMRLPRQRTQRYVSKLYHGSNSTAVDAHAQRATRAGALASGLTEPGLFHPSHSDVAAPHRRGMKELAAPARQEKLNFFDLMEREDALRRAGRLSIHRSDHLVRNSTDLTTFLNAAARTGGWQDGLRAFAEATALPAFQALLHESTAIASASGDSSTQWGSSNDRASPTDDTTAAAVPSHSPSAPSVSLSGVNPNAAHIVALLNMCATAGQYPLVEKIGAFFAPAFPDAFARVVELLAARAADTDAAAAPGWRAAFVYLTQRCPLPAAEVPVEAFNVCLRGCEEVKDWRGALEVVRSMGPNPMQGWTSAEEEKDATQGEHTASSSSATAGTESPSPHEEAAAPVTPAQTSLSTPPPPNVVSYATLIATLEQAGKDQLASEVLNRLPAVEKEEITASYAALIFVWSNQVLHKHRRRF
;
A
#
# COMPACT_ATOMS: atom_id res chain seq x y z
N MET A 1 -3.71 -6.11 2.27
CA MET A 1 -5.11 -5.99 2.79
C MET A 1 -5.95 -7.13 2.24
N PRO A 2 -7.12 -7.53 2.81
CA PRO A 2 -7.99 -8.47 2.13
C PRO A 2 -8.40 -7.91 0.76
N PRO A 3 -8.53 -8.76 -0.29
CA PRO A 3 -8.96 -8.32 -1.61
C PRO A 3 -10.31 -7.62 -1.52
N LEU A 4 -10.50 -6.58 -2.33
CA LEU A 4 -11.77 -5.87 -2.43
C LEU A 4 -12.83 -6.82 -2.99
N THR A 5 -13.94 -6.97 -2.27
CA THR A 5 -15.08 -7.70 -2.79
C THR A 5 -15.99 -6.76 -3.58
N LEU A 6 -16.76 -7.30 -4.51
CA LEU A 6 -17.70 -6.54 -5.33
C LEU A 6 -18.67 -5.72 -4.45
N GLU A 7 -19.18 -6.32 -3.38
CA GLU A 7 -20.11 -5.66 -2.46
C GLU A 7 -19.47 -4.47 -1.74
N GLN A 8 -18.17 -4.57 -1.42
CA GLN A 8 -17.45 -3.48 -0.78
C GLN A 8 -17.28 -2.28 -1.71
N VAL A 9 -17.02 -2.51 -3.00
CA VAL A 9 -16.95 -1.47 -4.03
C VAL A 9 -18.31 -0.79 -4.17
N LEU A 10 -19.36 -1.57 -4.39
CA LEU A 10 -20.70 -1.07 -4.67
C LEU A 10 -21.34 -0.37 -3.46
N ALA A 11 -21.06 -0.85 -2.23
CA ALA A 11 -21.52 -0.17 -1.03
C ALA A 11 -20.90 1.23 -0.88
N ARG A 12 -19.71 1.48 -1.43
CA ARG A 12 -19.05 2.81 -1.44
C ARG A 12 -19.67 3.72 -2.48
N SER A 13 -19.91 3.23 -3.70
CA SER A 13 -20.49 4.02 -4.79
C SER A 13 -21.85 4.60 -4.43
N MET A 14 -22.70 3.78 -3.79
CA MET A 14 -24.02 4.19 -3.31
C MET A 14 -24.01 5.22 -2.15
N ARG A 15 -22.82 5.69 -1.71
CA ARG A 15 -22.63 6.62 -0.58
C ARG A 15 -23.37 6.17 0.69
N LEU A 16 -23.51 4.87 0.89
CA LEU A 16 -24.19 4.33 2.07
C LEU A 16 -23.37 4.65 3.33
N PRO A 17 -24.00 5.00 4.47
CA PRO A 17 -23.29 5.24 5.72
C PRO A 17 -22.41 4.03 6.13
N ARG A 18 -21.09 4.15 5.91
CA ARG A 18 -20.07 3.07 6.02
C ARG A 18 -20.16 2.21 7.28
N GLN A 19 -20.53 2.81 8.43
CA GLN A 19 -20.49 2.11 9.72
C GLN A 19 -21.52 0.97 9.86
N ARG A 20 -22.55 0.89 9.01
CA ARG A 20 -23.61 -0.12 9.14
C ARG A 20 -23.57 -1.22 8.10
N THR A 21 -23.15 -0.95 6.86
CA THR A 21 -23.18 -1.92 5.76
C THR A 21 -22.20 -3.08 5.97
N GLN A 22 -20.97 -2.83 6.43
CA GLN A 22 -19.98 -3.89 6.68
C GLN A 22 -20.45 -4.92 7.72
N ARG A 23 -21.20 -4.51 8.76
CA ARG A 23 -21.68 -5.44 9.80
C ARG A 23 -22.79 -6.38 9.33
N TYR A 24 -23.52 -6.03 8.27
CA TYR A 24 -24.66 -6.81 7.79
C TYR A 24 -24.35 -7.59 6.51
N VAL A 25 -23.53 -7.07 5.60
CA VAL A 25 -23.07 -7.82 4.41
C VAL A 25 -22.32 -9.09 4.85
N SER A 26 -21.43 -8.98 5.85
CA SER A 26 -20.76 -10.16 6.42
C SER A 26 -21.73 -11.16 7.06
N LYS A 27 -22.83 -10.69 7.66
CA LYS A 27 -23.85 -11.57 8.27
C LYS A 27 -24.74 -12.28 7.24
N LEU A 28 -25.07 -11.63 6.13
CA LEU A 28 -25.95 -12.20 5.11
C LEU A 28 -25.30 -13.36 4.36
N TYR A 29 -23.98 -13.31 4.13
CA TYR A 29 -23.27 -14.38 3.40
C TYR A 29 -22.63 -15.44 4.31
N HIS A 30 -22.31 -15.13 5.58
CA HIS A 30 -21.91 -16.19 6.53
C HIS A 30 -23.10 -17.03 7.01
N GLY A 31 -24.32 -16.49 6.96
CA GLY A 31 -25.53 -17.21 7.35
C GLY A 31 -25.95 -18.33 6.40
N SER A 32 -25.55 -18.27 5.12
CA SER A 32 -25.97 -19.22 4.09
C SER A 32 -25.10 -20.49 3.99
N ASN A 33 -23.91 -20.53 4.61
CA ASN A 33 -23.08 -21.74 4.66
C ASN A 33 -23.17 -22.51 5.99
N SER A 34 -23.76 -21.94 7.05
CA SER A 34 -23.82 -22.60 8.36
C SER A 34 -25.04 -23.50 8.55
N THR A 35 -26.14 -23.28 7.83
CA THR A 35 -27.39 -24.04 8.04
C THR A 35 -27.48 -25.34 7.23
N ALA A 36 -26.59 -25.56 6.27
CA ALA A 36 -26.55 -26.79 5.48
C ALA A 36 -25.74 -27.92 6.16
N VAL A 37 -24.85 -27.60 7.10
CA VAL A 37 -23.99 -28.61 7.76
C VAL A 37 -24.60 -29.12 9.08
N ASP A 38 -25.39 -28.30 9.78
CA ASP A 38 -25.96 -28.67 11.09
C ASP A 38 -27.29 -29.46 11.01
N ALA A 39 -27.95 -29.50 9.85
CA ALA A 39 -29.17 -30.29 9.66
C ALA A 39 -28.92 -31.82 9.64
N HIS A 40 -27.66 -32.26 9.47
CA HIS A 40 -27.29 -33.67 9.51
C HIS A 40 -26.77 -34.16 10.88
N ALA A 41 -26.42 -33.25 11.79
CA ALA A 41 -25.86 -33.61 13.11
C ALA A 41 -26.93 -33.75 14.23
N GLN A 42 -28.14 -33.22 14.06
CA GLN A 42 -29.18 -33.23 15.10
C GLN A 42 -30.16 -34.42 15.04
N ARG A 43 -29.97 -35.39 14.13
CA ARG A 43 -30.85 -36.58 14.00
C ARG A 43 -30.33 -37.85 14.67
N ALA A 44 -29.23 -37.77 15.44
CA ALA A 44 -28.58 -38.93 16.04
C ALA A 44 -28.65 -39.03 17.58
N THR A 45 -29.31 -38.11 18.29
CA THR A 45 -29.36 -38.14 19.77
C THR A 45 -30.76 -37.87 20.31
N ARG A 46 -31.70 -38.79 20.04
CA ARG A 46 -32.96 -38.84 20.81
C ARG A 46 -33.51 -40.26 20.93
N ALA A 47 -32.80 -41.09 21.69
CA ALA A 47 -33.33 -42.33 22.26
C ALA A 47 -32.59 -42.66 23.56
N GLY A 48 -33.33 -42.90 24.66
CA GLY A 48 -32.83 -43.24 26.01
C GLY A 48 -32.95 -42.07 26.99
N ALA A 49 -34.00 -41.96 27.81
CA ALA A 49 -34.25 -42.70 29.06
C ALA A 49 -33.18 -42.44 30.13
N LEU A 50 -33.43 -42.25 31.42
CA LEU A 50 -34.59 -41.99 32.29
C LEU A 50 -33.93 -41.66 33.66
N ALA A 51 -34.66 -40.90 34.50
CA ALA A 51 -34.58 -40.90 35.97
C ALA A 51 -33.50 -40.09 36.73
N SER A 52 -34.01 -39.52 37.85
CA SER A 52 -33.35 -38.98 39.05
C SER A 52 -32.73 -37.59 38.93
N GLY A 53 -33.03 -36.57 39.73
CA GLY A 53 -33.77 -36.48 41.00
C GLY A 53 -32.98 -35.60 41.98
N LEU A 54 -33.58 -34.50 42.44
CA LEU A 54 -33.35 -33.79 43.72
C LEU A 54 -31.95 -33.22 44.06
N THR A 55 -31.83 -31.89 44.18
CA THR A 55 -31.65 -31.13 45.45
C THR A 55 -31.13 -29.68 45.22
N GLU A 56 -31.95 -28.73 45.70
CA GLU A 56 -31.71 -27.45 46.39
C GLU A 56 -30.63 -26.38 46.06
N PRO A 57 -30.88 -25.10 46.47
CA PRO A 57 -30.16 -23.89 46.04
C PRO A 57 -29.33 -23.20 47.17
N GLY A 58 -28.39 -22.32 46.80
CA GLY A 58 -27.79 -21.32 47.71
C GLY A 58 -27.23 -20.14 46.90
N LEU A 59 -27.78 -18.92 46.99
CA LEU A 59 -27.53 -17.86 47.97
C LEU A 59 -26.05 -17.48 48.12
N PHE A 60 -25.64 -16.36 47.52
CA PHE A 60 -24.60 -15.47 48.06
C PHE A 60 -24.76 -14.03 47.53
N HIS A 61 -25.08 -13.11 48.44
CA HIS A 61 -24.71 -11.68 48.39
C HIS A 61 -23.30 -11.51 48.97
N PRO A 62 -22.61 -10.39 48.69
CA PRO A 62 -22.43 -9.45 49.80
C PRO A 62 -22.47 -7.96 49.42
N SER A 63 -22.79 -7.17 50.44
CA SER A 63 -22.85 -5.70 50.49
C SER A 63 -21.71 -5.12 51.35
N HIS A 64 -21.54 -3.79 51.22
CA HIS A 64 -20.93 -2.81 52.14
C HIS A 64 -19.40 -2.57 52.13
N SER A 65 -19.00 -1.32 51.88
CA SER A 65 -18.71 -0.36 52.98
C SER A 65 -18.39 1.06 52.48
N ASP A 66 -19.14 2.02 53.02
CA ASP A 66 -18.84 3.46 53.07
C ASP A 66 -17.90 3.76 54.25
N VAL A 67 -16.96 4.69 54.09
CA VAL A 67 -16.31 5.41 55.20
C VAL A 67 -16.09 6.88 54.80
N ALA A 68 -16.50 7.79 55.70
CA ALA A 68 -16.47 9.24 55.54
C ALA A 68 -15.44 9.93 56.45
N ALA A 69 -14.88 11.05 55.94
CA ALA A 69 -14.38 12.28 56.61
C ALA A 69 -13.07 12.22 57.46
N PRO A 70 -12.39 13.36 57.84
CA PRO A 70 -12.77 14.78 57.76
C PRO A 70 -11.64 15.83 57.40
N HIS A 71 -12.02 17.12 57.50
CA HIS A 71 -11.36 18.42 57.27
C HIS A 71 -9.93 18.74 57.83
N ARG A 72 -9.21 19.65 57.13
CA ARG A 72 -8.47 20.85 57.66
C ARG A 72 -7.96 21.72 56.47
N ARG A 73 -8.42 22.96 56.24
CA ARG A 73 -8.09 24.28 56.86
C ARG A 73 -6.66 24.81 56.58
N GLY A 74 -6.54 25.57 55.49
CA GLY A 74 -5.93 26.91 55.40
C GLY A 74 -4.40 27.08 55.49
N MET A 75 -3.79 27.55 54.39
CA MET A 75 -2.79 28.62 54.45
C MET A 75 -2.67 29.35 53.10
N LYS A 76 -2.56 30.68 53.19
CA LYS A 76 -2.37 31.65 52.10
C LYS A 76 -0.88 31.81 51.78
N GLU A 77 -0.64 32.33 50.57
CA GLU A 77 0.48 33.19 50.17
C GLU A 77 1.84 32.54 49.85
N LEU A 78 2.20 32.51 48.56
CA LEU A 78 3.11 33.51 47.96
C LEU A 78 3.26 33.28 46.45
N ALA A 79 3.28 34.39 45.73
CA ALA A 79 3.23 34.48 44.28
C ALA A 79 4.59 34.20 43.61
N ALA A 80 4.56 33.45 42.52
CA ALA A 80 5.52 33.52 41.42
C ALA A 80 4.76 33.25 40.11
N PRO A 81 4.88 34.06 39.04
CA PRO A 81 4.16 33.83 37.80
C PRO A 81 4.90 32.75 36.99
N ALA A 82 4.77 31.49 37.41
CA ALA A 82 5.03 30.37 36.53
C ALA A 82 3.93 30.39 35.46
N ARG A 83 4.28 30.77 34.23
CA ARG A 83 3.46 30.51 33.06
C ARG A 83 3.31 28.99 32.93
N GLN A 84 2.34 28.42 33.64
CA GLN A 84 1.83 27.09 33.39
C GLN A 84 1.12 27.17 32.05
N GLU A 85 1.88 27.01 30.97
CA GLU A 85 1.35 26.44 29.74
C GLU A 85 0.69 25.13 30.16
N LYS A 86 -0.65 25.15 30.27
CA LYS A 86 -1.46 23.95 30.31
C LYS A 86 -1.31 23.28 28.94
N LEU A 87 -0.15 22.67 28.71
CA LEU A 87 0.00 21.66 27.67
C LEU A 87 -1.09 20.64 27.94
N ASN A 88 -1.90 20.35 26.92
CA ASN A 88 -2.96 19.37 27.09
C ASN A 88 -2.31 18.07 27.55
N PHE A 89 -2.97 17.32 28.42
CA PHE A 89 -2.49 16.01 28.86
C PHE A 89 -2.07 15.12 27.67
N PHE A 90 -2.74 15.29 26.52
CA PHE A 90 -2.37 14.67 25.26
C PHE A 90 -1.01 15.14 24.71
N ASP A 91 -0.69 16.43 24.73
CA ASP A 91 0.61 16.95 24.31
C ASP A 91 1.73 16.47 25.23
N LEU A 92 1.44 16.31 26.52
CA LEU A 92 2.38 15.82 27.53
C LEU A 92 2.62 14.32 27.37
N MET A 93 1.57 13.52 27.12
CA MET A 93 1.71 12.11 26.73
C MET A 93 2.43 11.96 25.39
N GLU A 94 2.09 12.75 24.38
CA GLU A 94 2.72 12.68 23.06
C GLU A 94 4.20 13.06 23.13
N ARG A 95 4.56 14.04 23.98
CA ARG A 95 5.94 14.41 24.27
C ARG A 95 6.67 13.35 25.08
N GLU A 96 6.03 12.71 26.07
CA GLU A 96 6.63 11.61 26.82
C GLU A 96 6.83 10.36 25.94
N ASP A 97 5.87 10.04 25.07
CA ASP A 97 6.02 8.97 24.07
C ASP A 97 7.08 9.33 23.02
N ALA A 98 7.15 10.60 22.60
CA ALA A 98 8.22 11.07 21.73
C ALA A 98 9.59 11.00 22.44
N LEU A 99 9.65 11.25 23.76
CA LEU A 99 10.86 11.09 24.57
C LEU A 99 11.21 9.63 24.84
N ARG A 100 10.24 8.71 24.93
CA ARG A 100 10.50 7.25 24.96
C ARG A 100 10.93 6.74 23.60
N ARG A 101 10.46 7.36 22.51
CA ARG A 101 10.94 7.12 21.13
C ARG A 101 12.35 7.70 20.91
N ALA A 102 12.63 8.89 21.45
CA ALA A 102 13.90 9.60 21.29
C ALA A 102 14.98 9.17 22.31
N GLY A 103 14.55 8.63 23.45
CA GLY A 103 15.34 7.88 24.42
C GLY A 103 15.77 6.58 23.80
N ARG A 104 16.66 6.70 22.80
CA ARG A 104 17.33 5.63 22.09
C ARG A 104 17.63 4.53 23.08
N LEU A 105 16.88 3.44 22.99
CA LEU A 105 17.51 2.14 23.10
C LEU A 105 18.59 2.19 22.02
N SER A 106 19.79 2.66 22.36
CA SER A 106 20.97 2.33 21.62
C SER A 106 21.05 0.83 21.81
N ILE A 107 20.38 0.10 20.91
CA ILE A 107 20.58 -1.32 20.74
C ILE A 107 22.06 -1.37 20.44
N HIS A 108 22.85 -1.62 21.48
CA HIS A 108 24.28 -1.59 21.39
C HIS A 108 24.66 -2.53 20.26
N ARG A 109 25.62 -2.11 19.43
CA ARG A 109 26.22 -2.85 18.32
C ARG A 109 26.90 -4.13 18.83
N SER A 110 26.15 -5.03 19.44
CA SER A 110 26.59 -6.41 19.56
C SER A 110 26.28 -7.04 18.21
N ASP A 111 27.32 -7.38 17.48
CA ASP A 111 27.31 -7.88 16.09
C ASP A 111 26.51 -9.20 15.88
N HIS A 112 25.73 -9.65 16.88
CA HIS A 112 25.00 -10.91 16.89
C HIS A 112 23.58 -10.79 17.45
N LEU A 113 22.94 -9.63 17.32
CA LEU A 113 21.61 -9.42 17.91
C LEU A 113 20.49 -10.21 17.19
N VAL A 114 20.69 -10.55 15.92
CA VAL A 114 19.72 -11.33 15.13
C VAL A 114 20.19 -12.78 15.07
N ARG A 115 19.63 -13.64 15.93
CA ARG A 115 19.99 -15.07 15.98
C ARG A 115 19.01 -15.97 15.25
N ASN A 116 17.77 -15.50 15.07
CA ASN A 116 16.70 -16.26 14.43
C ASN A 116 15.80 -15.33 13.58
N SER A 117 14.84 -15.93 12.87
CA SER A 117 13.87 -15.20 12.02
C SER A 117 12.94 -14.26 12.81
N THR A 118 12.51 -14.68 14.00
CA THR A 118 11.62 -13.88 14.84
C THR A 118 12.30 -12.61 15.38
N ASP A 119 13.59 -12.69 15.68
CA ASP A 119 14.43 -11.58 16.14
C ASP A 119 14.58 -10.57 15.01
N LEU A 120 14.84 -11.03 13.78
CA LEU A 120 14.95 -10.17 12.61
C LEU A 120 13.65 -9.39 12.37
N THR A 121 12.52 -10.07 12.40
CA THR A 121 11.20 -9.43 12.24
C THR A 121 10.96 -8.38 13.33
N THR A 122 11.26 -8.72 14.58
CA THR A 122 11.07 -7.83 15.72
C THR A 122 11.98 -6.60 15.61
N PHE A 123 13.22 -6.78 15.18
CA PHE A 123 14.18 -5.72 14.95
C PHE A 123 13.73 -4.77 13.84
N LEU A 124 13.29 -5.29 12.68
CA LEU A 124 12.77 -4.48 11.58
C LEU A 124 11.55 -3.65 11.99
N ASN A 125 10.63 -4.25 12.75
CA ASN A 125 9.47 -3.53 13.28
C ASN A 125 9.87 -2.46 14.30
N ALA A 126 10.89 -2.72 15.12
CA ALA A 126 11.44 -1.71 16.02
C ALA A 126 12.10 -0.56 15.26
N ALA A 127 12.90 -0.85 14.23
CA ALA A 127 13.54 0.12 13.36
C ALA A 127 12.52 1.00 12.62
N ALA A 128 11.41 0.42 12.14
CA ALA A 128 10.30 1.16 11.55
C ALA A 128 9.69 2.18 12.52
N ARG A 129 9.50 1.80 13.79
CA ARG A 129 8.95 2.70 14.82
C ARG A 129 9.91 3.79 15.26
N THR A 130 11.21 3.53 15.25
CA THR A 130 12.24 4.50 15.66
C THR A 130 12.75 5.37 14.51
N GLY A 131 12.33 5.10 13.28
CA GLY A 131 12.85 5.77 12.08
C GLY A 131 14.27 5.34 11.68
N GLY A 132 14.83 4.31 12.33
CA GLY A 132 16.18 3.79 12.08
C GLY A 132 16.27 2.88 10.85
N TRP A 133 15.74 3.31 9.70
CA TRP A 133 15.59 2.45 8.52
C TRP A 133 16.92 1.97 7.93
N GLN A 134 17.99 2.77 8.01
CA GLN A 134 19.33 2.40 7.56
C GLN A 134 19.93 1.25 8.38
N ASP A 135 19.76 1.31 9.70
CA ASP A 135 20.21 0.24 10.60
C ASP A 135 19.38 -1.02 10.42
N GLY A 136 18.07 -0.87 10.14
CA GLY A 136 17.19 -1.97 9.73
C GLY A 136 17.66 -2.68 8.46
N LEU A 137 18.01 -1.92 7.42
CA LEU A 137 18.54 -2.47 6.16
C LEU A 137 19.88 -3.18 6.36
N ARG A 138 20.78 -2.57 7.14
CA ARG A 138 22.10 -3.16 7.44
C ARG A 138 21.92 -4.48 8.19
N ALA A 139 21.12 -4.50 9.25
CA ALA A 139 20.84 -5.71 10.02
C ALA A 139 20.18 -6.80 9.16
N PHE A 140 19.29 -6.44 8.23
CA PHE A 140 18.71 -7.40 7.29
C PHE A 140 19.76 -7.96 6.32
N ALA A 141 20.61 -7.11 5.74
CA ALA A 141 21.65 -7.53 4.81
C ALA A 141 22.72 -8.41 5.47
N GLU A 142 23.07 -8.12 6.72
CA GLU A 142 23.99 -8.91 7.54
C GLU A 142 23.36 -10.25 7.94
N ALA A 143 22.11 -10.25 8.42
CA ALA A 143 21.43 -11.45 8.88
C ALA A 143 21.11 -12.42 7.73
N THR A 144 20.76 -11.91 6.55
CA THR A 144 20.43 -12.76 5.39
C THR A 144 21.65 -13.15 4.55
N ALA A 145 22.77 -12.43 4.70
CA ALA A 145 24.02 -12.64 3.97
C ALA A 145 23.84 -12.75 2.45
N LEU A 146 22.87 -12.04 1.86
CA LEU A 146 22.58 -12.05 0.42
C LEU A 146 23.47 -11.05 -0.33
N PRO A 147 24.50 -11.48 -1.09
CA PRO A 147 25.45 -10.56 -1.71
C PRO A 147 24.80 -9.66 -2.76
N ALA A 148 23.85 -10.19 -3.52
CA ALA A 148 23.11 -9.42 -4.54
C ALA A 148 22.25 -8.31 -3.92
N PHE A 149 21.71 -8.54 -2.72
CA PHE A 149 20.98 -7.51 -1.99
C PHE A 149 21.92 -6.41 -1.47
N GLN A 150 23.12 -6.77 -1.00
CA GLN A 150 24.13 -5.80 -0.59
C GLN A 150 24.55 -4.89 -1.75
N ALA A 151 24.76 -5.46 -2.95
CA ALA A 151 25.06 -4.68 -4.15
C ALA A 151 23.97 -3.65 -4.47
N LEU A 152 22.70 -4.03 -4.37
CA LEU A 152 21.54 -3.15 -4.58
C LEU A 152 21.52 -1.96 -3.60
N LEU A 153 21.91 -2.20 -2.34
CA LEU A 153 22.02 -1.14 -1.32
C LEU A 153 23.17 -0.17 -1.61
N HIS A 154 24.32 -0.68 -2.06
CA HIS A 154 25.46 0.17 -2.44
C HIS A 154 25.15 1.07 -3.63
N GLU A 155 24.45 0.56 -4.64
CA GLU A 155 24.01 1.36 -5.79
C GLU A 155 23.03 2.47 -5.37
N SER A 156 22.12 2.16 -4.45
CA SER A 156 21.10 3.11 -3.99
C SER A 156 21.66 4.22 -3.10
N THR A 157 22.70 3.92 -2.32
CA THR A 157 23.39 4.91 -1.48
C THR A 157 24.26 5.86 -2.29
N ALA A 158 24.92 5.38 -3.36
CA ALA A 158 25.71 6.23 -4.25
C ALA A 158 24.89 7.34 -4.93
N ILE A 159 23.64 7.03 -5.31
CA ILE A 159 22.72 8.00 -5.94
C ILE A 159 22.29 9.08 -4.94
N ALA A 160 22.00 8.69 -3.69
CA ALA A 160 21.59 9.64 -2.64
C ALA A 160 22.70 10.64 -2.28
N SER A 161 23.98 10.21 -2.29
CA SER A 161 25.12 11.11 -2.09
C SER A 161 25.35 12.09 -3.25
N ALA A 162 24.99 11.72 -4.48
CA ALA A 162 25.21 12.58 -5.63
C ALA A 162 24.17 13.71 -5.77
N SER A 163 22.95 13.52 -5.25
CA SER A 163 21.89 14.55 -5.32
C SER A 163 21.89 15.54 -4.15
N GLY A 164 22.83 15.41 -3.21
CA GLY A 164 22.85 16.18 -1.96
C GLY A 164 23.50 17.56 -2.03
N ASP A 165 24.46 17.81 -2.93
CA ASP A 165 25.31 19.01 -2.86
C ASP A 165 25.53 19.68 -4.23
N SER A 166 24.47 20.18 -4.85
CA SER A 166 24.58 21.14 -5.99
C SER A 166 24.24 22.58 -5.62
N SER A 167 24.21 22.90 -4.33
CA SER A 167 24.00 24.26 -3.85
C SER A 167 25.21 24.70 -3.01
N THR A 168 25.88 25.76 -3.47
CA THR A 168 27.01 26.48 -2.85
C THR A 168 28.43 25.93 -3.05
N GLN A 169 28.93 25.94 -4.29
CA GLN A 169 30.37 26.13 -4.50
C GLN A 169 30.64 27.05 -5.70
N TRP A 170 30.45 28.35 -5.47
CA TRP A 170 30.99 29.42 -6.30
C TRP A 170 31.99 30.21 -5.47
N GLY A 171 33.25 30.21 -5.89
CA GLY A 171 34.21 31.28 -5.59
C GLY A 171 35.18 31.03 -4.44
N SER A 172 36.30 30.36 -4.72
CA SER A 172 37.63 30.90 -4.36
C SER A 172 38.71 30.21 -5.19
N SER A 173 39.14 30.95 -6.22
CA SER A 173 40.37 30.72 -6.96
C SER A 173 41.59 31.19 -6.16
N ASN A 174 42.75 30.71 -6.61
CA ASN A 174 44.13 31.03 -6.22
C ASN A 174 44.74 29.99 -5.25
N ASP A 175 45.93 29.45 -5.45
CA ASP A 175 46.93 29.61 -6.50
C ASP A 175 48.05 28.58 -6.24
N ARG A 176 48.75 28.19 -7.32
CA ARG A 176 50.21 27.91 -7.38
C ARG A 176 50.79 26.55 -6.91
N ALA A 177 51.01 25.71 -7.93
CA ALA A 177 52.27 25.05 -8.32
C ALA A 177 53.35 24.68 -7.27
N SER A 178 53.68 23.38 -7.21
CA SER A 178 54.97 22.84 -7.72
C SER A 178 54.97 21.31 -7.74
N PRO A 179 55.70 20.67 -8.68
CA PRO A 179 55.87 19.22 -8.78
C PRO A 179 57.23 18.79 -8.20
N THR A 180 57.25 17.69 -7.46
CA THR A 180 58.48 16.89 -7.27
C THR A 180 58.12 15.41 -7.24
N ASP A 181 58.70 14.70 -8.19
CA ASP A 181 58.91 13.26 -8.20
C ASP A 181 59.46 12.76 -6.86
N ASP A 182 59.02 11.59 -6.42
CA ASP A 182 59.98 10.53 -6.09
C ASP A 182 59.31 9.15 -5.91
N THR A 183 59.67 8.29 -6.86
CA THR A 183 59.91 6.86 -6.76
C THR A 183 60.17 6.32 -5.35
N THR A 184 59.28 5.46 -4.85
CA THR A 184 59.70 4.26 -4.10
C THR A 184 58.72 3.12 -4.32
N ALA A 185 59.18 2.12 -5.07
CA ALA A 185 58.64 0.77 -5.08
C ALA A 185 58.86 0.13 -3.70
N ALA A 186 57.80 -0.37 -3.07
CA ALA A 186 57.91 -1.21 -1.89
C ALA A 186 56.82 -2.29 -1.88
N ALA A 187 57.28 -3.51 -2.13
CA ALA A 187 56.83 -4.79 -1.58
C ALA A 187 55.31 -5.04 -1.48
N VAL A 188 54.82 -5.87 -2.41
CA VAL A 188 53.60 -6.66 -2.25
C VAL A 188 53.91 -7.85 -1.31
N PRO A 189 53.33 -7.93 -0.10
CA PRO A 189 53.33 -9.19 0.64
C PRO A 189 52.20 -10.07 0.09
N SER A 190 52.57 -11.10 -0.66
CA SER A 190 51.69 -12.20 -1.04
C SER A 190 51.37 -13.06 0.18
N HIS A 191 50.47 -12.57 1.04
CA HIS A 191 49.75 -13.42 1.98
C HIS A 191 48.45 -13.83 1.32
N SER A 192 48.39 -15.07 0.82
CA SER A 192 47.12 -15.74 0.53
C SER A 192 46.34 -15.83 1.85
N PRO A 193 45.22 -15.10 2.02
CA PRO A 193 44.37 -15.34 3.17
C PRO A 193 43.69 -16.68 2.92
N SER A 194 44.11 -17.71 3.66
CA SER A 194 43.29 -18.88 3.89
C SER A 194 41.97 -18.39 4.48
N ALA A 195 40.95 -18.27 3.62
CA ALA A 195 39.63 -17.80 3.98
C ALA A 195 39.11 -18.68 5.13
N PRO A 196 38.82 -18.12 6.32
CA PRO A 196 38.08 -18.88 7.30
C PRO A 196 36.73 -19.18 6.65
N SER A 197 36.47 -20.46 6.41
CA SER A 197 35.16 -20.96 6.01
C SER A 197 34.23 -20.81 7.22
N VAL A 198 33.90 -19.57 7.56
CA VAL A 198 32.82 -19.25 8.48
C VAL A 198 31.57 -19.60 7.70
N SER A 199 30.99 -20.75 8.00
CA SER A 199 29.64 -21.09 7.61
C SER A 199 28.73 -20.05 8.25
N LEU A 200 28.56 -18.90 7.59
CA LEU A 200 27.64 -17.85 7.98
C LEU A 200 26.25 -18.49 7.95
N SER A 201 25.75 -18.82 9.14
CA SER A 201 24.38 -19.27 9.38
C SER A 201 23.42 -18.12 9.09
N GLY A 202 23.29 -17.76 7.81
CA GLY A 202 22.38 -16.73 7.34
C GLY A 202 20.93 -17.15 7.58
N VAL A 203 20.14 -16.25 8.15
CA VAL A 203 18.69 -16.40 8.25
C VAL A 203 18.11 -16.28 6.84
N ASN A 204 17.52 -17.35 6.31
CA ASN A 204 16.85 -17.28 5.01
C ASN A 204 15.66 -16.29 5.10
N PRO A 205 15.59 -15.24 4.26
CA PRO A 205 14.49 -14.30 4.29
C PRO A 205 13.16 -15.01 3.98
N ASN A 206 12.13 -14.68 4.76
CA ASN A 206 10.76 -15.09 4.49
C ASN A 206 9.92 -13.88 4.07
N ALA A 207 8.69 -14.12 3.62
CA ALA A 207 7.76 -13.06 3.22
C ALA A 207 7.52 -12.02 4.32
N ALA A 208 7.45 -12.44 5.59
CA ALA A 208 7.22 -11.53 6.72
C ALA A 208 8.39 -10.55 6.92
N HIS A 209 9.65 -11.00 6.76
CA HIS A 209 10.82 -10.13 6.85
C HIS A 209 10.80 -9.08 5.74
N ILE A 210 10.49 -9.50 4.51
CA ILE A 210 10.47 -8.60 3.36
C ILE A 210 9.34 -7.58 3.50
N VAL A 211 8.14 -7.99 3.93
CA VAL A 211 7.03 -7.08 4.21
C VAL A 211 7.37 -6.08 5.31
N ALA A 212 8.02 -6.52 6.40
CA ALA A 212 8.47 -5.62 7.46
C ALA A 212 9.51 -4.61 6.96
N LEU A 213 10.44 -5.06 6.11
CA LEU A 213 11.46 -4.20 5.50
C LEU A 213 10.87 -3.15 4.56
N LEU A 214 9.93 -3.55 3.71
CA LEU A 214 9.22 -2.65 2.79
C LEU A 214 8.41 -1.61 3.56
N ASN A 215 7.68 -2.02 4.61
CA ASN A 215 6.93 -1.11 5.46
C ASN A 215 7.85 -0.08 6.14
N MET A 216 8.98 -0.54 6.68
CA MET A 216 10.00 0.33 7.29
C MET A 216 10.52 1.38 6.30
N CYS A 217 10.87 0.97 5.08
CA CYS A 217 11.34 1.90 4.04
C CYS A 217 10.24 2.89 3.63
N ALA A 218 9.00 2.43 3.46
CA ALA A 218 7.88 3.29 3.12
C ALA A 218 7.56 4.31 4.24
N THR A 219 7.61 3.90 5.51
CA THR A 219 7.44 4.83 6.64
C THR A 219 8.53 5.90 6.71
N ALA A 220 9.72 5.61 6.18
CA ALA A 220 10.82 6.55 6.07
C ALA A 220 10.79 7.39 4.77
N GLY A 221 9.74 7.27 3.95
CA GLY A 221 9.61 7.96 2.66
C GLY A 221 10.55 7.46 1.57
N GLN A 222 11.25 6.33 1.79
CA GLN A 222 12.24 5.79 0.86
C GLN A 222 11.60 4.92 -0.23
N TYR A 223 10.63 5.47 -0.97
CA TYR A 223 9.90 4.75 -2.03
C TYR A 223 10.78 4.22 -3.18
N PRO A 224 11.83 4.92 -3.65
CA PRO A 224 12.75 4.35 -4.65
C PRO A 224 13.37 3.04 -4.18
N LEU A 225 13.64 2.92 -2.88
CA LEU A 225 14.17 1.70 -2.30
C LEU A 225 13.08 0.62 -2.18
N VAL A 226 11.85 0.98 -1.84
CA VAL A 226 10.69 0.07 -1.85
C VAL A 226 10.52 -0.58 -3.23
N GLU A 227 10.63 0.19 -4.31
CA GLU A 227 10.57 -0.32 -5.68
C GLU A 227 11.71 -1.31 -5.98
N LYS A 228 12.95 -0.94 -5.66
CA LYS A 228 14.12 -1.80 -5.92
C LYS A 228 14.07 -3.11 -5.12
N ILE A 229 13.75 -3.04 -3.83
CA ILE A 229 13.59 -4.22 -2.97
C ILE A 229 12.44 -5.09 -3.49
N GLY A 230 11.32 -4.46 -3.87
CA GLY A 230 10.18 -5.12 -4.47
C GLY A 230 10.55 -5.89 -5.73
N ALA A 231 11.23 -5.24 -6.67
CA ALA A 231 11.68 -5.86 -7.91
C ALA A 231 12.65 -7.03 -7.64
N PHE A 232 13.57 -6.87 -6.68
CA PHE A 232 14.52 -7.92 -6.33
C PHE A 232 13.82 -9.19 -5.78
N PHE A 233 12.80 -9.03 -4.92
CA PHE A 233 12.13 -10.15 -4.27
C PHE A 233 10.87 -10.65 -4.98
N ALA A 234 10.32 -9.91 -5.96
CA ALA A 234 9.07 -10.25 -6.64
C ALA A 234 9.03 -11.68 -7.21
N PRO A 235 10.08 -12.20 -7.88
CA PRO A 235 10.04 -13.55 -8.43
C PRO A 235 9.93 -14.67 -7.37
N ALA A 236 10.43 -14.43 -6.16
CA ALA A 236 10.43 -15.41 -5.08
C ALA A 236 9.26 -15.24 -4.10
N PHE A 237 8.73 -14.02 -3.98
CA PHE A 237 7.73 -13.66 -2.98
C PHE A 237 6.62 -12.79 -3.60
N PRO A 238 5.57 -13.38 -4.19
CA PRO A 238 4.48 -12.63 -4.81
C PRO A 238 3.71 -11.73 -3.82
N ASP A 239 3.63 -12.12 -2.55
CA ASP A 239 3.04 -11.29 -1.50
C ASP A 239 3.81 -9.98 -1.27
N ALA A 240 5.14 -10.02 -1.40
CA ALA A 240 5.98 -8.83 -1.30
C ALA A 240 5.72 -7.87 -2.47
N PHE A 241 5.53 -8.42 -3.67
CA PHE A 241 5.15 -7.64 -4.85
C PHE A 241 3.81 -6.92 -4.64
N ALA A 242 2.75 -7.64 -4.22
CA ALA A 242 1.46 -7.03 -3.93
C ALA A 242 1.59 -5.92 -2.87
N ARG A 243 2.44 -6.14 -1.85
CA ARG A 243 2.69 -5.14 -0.81
C ARG A 243 3.40 -3.89 -1.33
N VAL A 244 4.35 -4.01 -2.24
CA VAL A 244 5.04 -2.87 -2.88
C VAL A 244 4.02 -1.97 -3.58
N VAL A 245 3.12 -2.58 -4.37
CA VAL A 245 2.08 -1.85 -5.11
C VAL A 245 1.13 -1.13 -4.13
N GLU A 246 0.71 -1.80 -3.05
CA GLU A 246 -0.06 -1.17 -1.98
C GLU A 246 0.64 0.04 -1.35
N LEU A 247 1.94 -0.08 -1.05
CA LEU A 247 2.71 0.99 -0.44
C LEU A 247 2.92 2.18 -1.38
N LEU A 248 3.17 1.93 -2.66
CA LEU A 248 3.29 2.98 -3.68
C LEU A 248 1.95 3.68 -3.90
N ALA A 249 0.85 2.94 -3.98
CA ALA A 249 -0.48 3.51 -4.18
C ALA A 249 -0.94 4.32 -2.97
N ALA A 250 -0.62 3.87 -1.76
CA ALA A 250 -0.92 4.56 -0.50
C ALA A 250 0.04 5.73 -0.20
N ARG A 251 1.04 5.97 -1.06
CA ARG A 251 1.89 7.15 -0.94
C ARG A 251 1.00 8.38 -0.96
N ALA A 252 0.98 9.11 0.16
CA ALA A 252 0.36 10.41 0.19
C ALA A 252 0.99 11.26 -0.92
N ALA A 253 0.16 12.02 -1.64
CA ALA A 253 0.71 13.14 -2.40
C ALA A 253 1.38 14.02 -1.35
N ASP A 254 2.71 13.93 -1.24
CA ASP A 254 3.48 14.78 -0.36
C ASP A 254 3.05 16.23 -0.63
N THR A 255 3.07 17.08 0.39
CA THR A 255 2.48 18.44 0.36
C THR A 255 3.00 19.35 -0.75
N ASP A 256 4.01 18.92 -1.50
CA ASP A 256 4.36 19.50 -2.77
C ASP A 256 3.20 19.29 -3.75
N ALA A 257 2.46 20.37 -4.03
CA ALA A 257 1.32 20.41 -4.94
C ALA A 257 1.62 19.88 -6.37
N ALA A 258 2.89 19.61 -6.68
CA ALA A 258 3.35 19.03 -7.94
C ALA A 258 3.60 17.50 -7.88
N ALA A 259 3.53 16.86 -6.71
CA ALA A 259 3.75 15.42 -6.59
C ALA A 259 2.57 14.66 -7.22
N ALA A 260 2.88 13.82 -8.21
CA ALA A 260 1.89 12.93 -8.83
C ALA A 260 1.23 12.05 -7.75
N PRO A 261 -0.07 11.74 -7.90
CA PRO A 261 -0.79 10.92 -6.92
C PRO A 261 -0.15 9.52 -6.82
N GLY A 262 -0.10 8.95 -5.61
CA GLY A 262 0.58 7.69 -5.33
C GLY A 262 0.16 6.53 -6.24
N TRP A 263 -1.12 6.48 -6.63
CA TRP A 263 -1.63 5.47 -7.56
C TRP A 263 -0.88 5.48 -8.90
N ARG A 264 -0.43 6.65 -9.39
CA ARG A 264 0.28 6.78 -10.66
C ARG A 264 1.70 6.22 -10.56
N ALA A 265 2.37 6.38 -9.42
CA ALA A 265 3.65 5.75 -9.15
C ALA A 265 3.52 4.22 -9.12
N ALA A 266 2.49 3.70 -8.44
CA ALA A 266 2.18 2.27 -8.44
C ALA A 266 1.90 1.75 -9.85
N PHE A 267 1.16 2.51 -10.65
CA PHE A 267 0.84 2.15 -12.03
C PHE A 267 2.07 2.12 -12.95
N VAL A 268 2.96 3.10 -12.84
CA VAL A 268 4.25 3.12 -13.56
C VAL A 268 5.10 1.93 -13.14
N TYR A 269 5.13 1.60 -11.84
CA TYR A 269 5.84 0.42 -11.36
C TYR A 269 5.31 -0.87 -12.00
N LEU A 270 3.99 -1.05 -12.07
CA LEU A 270 3.36 -2.22 -12.69
C LEU A 270 3.66 -2.35 -14.19
N THR A 271 3.64 -1.24 -14.93
CA THR A 271 3.69 -1.25 -16.40
C THR A 271 5.10 -1.14 -16.96
N GLN A 272 6.04 -0.53 -16.23
CA GLN A 272 7.38 -0.20 -16.75
C GLN A 272 8.53 -0.81 -15.95
N ARG A 273 8.35 -1.03 -14.64
CA ARG A 273 9.46 -1.43 -13.74
C ARG A 273 9.30 -2.83 -13.15
N CYS A 274 8.15 -3.46 -13.35
CA CYS A 274 7.88 -4.78 -12.84
C CYS A 274 8.80 -5.80 -13.53
N PRO A 275 9.56 -6.61 -12.78
CA PRO A 275 10.41 -7.65 -13.34
C PRO A 275 9.64 -8.92 -13.71
N LEU A 276 8.39 -9.05 -13.26
CA LEU A 276 7.55 -10.19 -13.56
C LEU A 276 7.01 -10.09 -14.99
N PRO A 277 6.90 -11.20 -15.73
CA PRO A 277 6.18 -11.19 -16.99
C PRO A 277 4.74 -10.73 -16.74
N ALA A 278 4.15 -9.99 -17.68
CA ALA A 278 2.81 -9.41 -17.52
C ALA A 278 1.72 -10.45 -17.18
N ALA A 279 1.91 -11.72 -17.56
CA ALA A 279 0.99 -12.82 -17.27
C ALA A 279 1.00 -13.25 -15.80
N GLU A 280 2.09 -12.99 -15.08
CA GLU A 280 2.22 -13.28 -13.65
C GLU A 280 1.77 -12.12 -12.76
N VAL A 281 1.50 -10.94 -13.34
CA VAL A 281 1.01 -9.80 -12.58
C VAL A 281 -0.45 -10.06 -12.18
N PRO A 282 -0.77 -10.08 -10.87
CA PRO A 282 -2.13 -10.31 -10.41
C PRO A 282 -3.05 -9.13 -10.73
N VAL A 283 -4.31 -9.41 -11.04
CA VAL A 283 -5.37 -8.40 -11.26
C VAL A 283 -5.55 -7.52 -10.02
N GLU A 284 -5.33 -8.08 -8.84
CA GLU A 284 -5.39 -7.41 -7.55
C GLU A 284 -4.46 -6.19 -7.47
N ALA A 285 -3.30 -6.25 -8.13
CA ALA A 285 -2.36 -5.14 -8.15
C ALA A 285 -2.91 -3.93 -8.92
N PHE A 286 -3.59 -4.16 -10.05
CA PHE A 286 -4.30 -3.10 -10.78
C PHE A 286 -5.49 -2.57 -9.97
N ASN A 287 -6.21 -3.44 -9.26
CA ASN A 287 -7.31 -3.03 -8.38
C ASN A 287 -6.85 -2.14 -7.21
N VAL A 288 -5.60 -2.27 -6.77
CA VAL A 288 -4.99 -1.36 -5.81
C VAL A 288 -4.79 0.04 -6.42
N CYS A 289 -4.30 0.12 -7.66
CA CYS A 289 -4.20 1.40 -8.38
C CYS A 289 -5.59 2.04 -8.58
N LEU A 290 -6.60 1.25 -9.00
CA LEU A 290 -7.97 1.74 -9.17
C LEU A 290 -8.57 2.28 -7.87
N ARG A 291 -8.26 1.66 -6.72
CA ARG A 291 -8.67 2.19 -5.42
C ARG A 291 -8.03 3.56 -5.14
N GLY A 292 -6.75 3.73 -5.46
CA GLY A 292 -6.09 5.03 -5.34
C GLY A 292 -6.71 6.09 -6.25
N CYS A 293 -7.12 5.72 -7.47
CA CYS A 293 -7.89 6.60 -8.35
C CYS A 293 -9.26 6.96 -7.74
N GLU A 294 -9.97 5.99 -7.15
CA GLU A 294 -11.26 6.20 -6.46
C GLU A 294 -11.11 7.24 -5.33
N GLU A 295 -10.08 7.10 -4.50
CA GLU A 295 -9.82 7.99 -3.36
C GLU A 295 -9.56 9.45 -3.77
N VAL A 296 -8.86 9.66 -4.89
CA VAL A 296 -8.57 10.98 -5.46
C VAL A 296 -9.69 11.46 -6.41
N LYS A 297 -10.66 10.59 -6.72
CA LYS A 297 -11.72 10.80 -7.74
C LYS A 297 -11.15 11.09 -9.13
N ASP A 298 -10.00 10.51 -9.44
CA ASP A 298 -9.36 10.63 -10.74
C ASP A 298 -9.92 9.58 -11.71
N TRP A 299 -11.04 9.93 -12.34
CA TRP A 299 -11.71 9.04 -13.28
C TRP A 299 -10.89 8.79 -14.56
N ARG A 300 -10.02 9.72 -14.96
CA ARG A 300 -9.13 9.55 -16.12
C ARG A 300 -8.05 8.53 -15.82
N GLY A 301 -7.42 8.65 -14.65
CA GLY A 301 -6.49 7.66 -14.15
C GLY A 301 -7.11 6.27 -14.04
N ALA A 302 -8.35 6.18 -13.54
CA ALA A 302 -9.07 4.91 -13.49
C ALA A 302 -9.29 4.27 -14.89
N LEU A 303 -9.68 5.07 -15.89
CA LEU A 303 -9.81 4.60 -17.27
C LEU A 303 -8.47 4.17 -17.87
N GLU A 304 -7.41 4.94 -17.66
CA GLU A 304 -6.05 4.61 -18.10
C GLU A 304 -5.60 3.25 -17.55
N VAL A 305 -5.81 3.03 -16.24
CA VAL A 305 -5.49 1.76 -15.59
C VAL A 305 -6.28 0.61 -16.22
N VAL A 306 -7.61 0.69 -16.36
CA VAL A 306 -8.42 -0.39 -16.96
C VAL A 306 -8.03 -0.64 -18.43
N ARG A 307 -7.77 0.40 -19.21
CA ARG A 307 -7.34 0.28 -20.62
C ARG A 307 -6.00 -0.46 -20.76
N SER A 308 -5.09 -0.30 -19.81
CA SER A 308 -3.78 -0.96 -19.82
C SER A 308 -3.80 -2.43 -19.39
N MET A 309 -4.91 -2.89 -18.78
CA MET A 309 -5.10 -4.29 -18.45
C MET A 309 -5.25 -5.12 -19.73
N GLY A 310 -5.30 -6.45 -19.60
CA GLY A 310 -5.43 -7.42 -20.69
C GLY A 310 -6.59 -7.15 -21.63
N PRO A 311 -6.79 -7.99 -22.67
CA PRO A 311 -7.80 -7.78 -23.69
C PRO A 311 -9.16 -7.41 -23.08
N ASN A 312 -9.63 -6.20 -23.40
CA ASN A 312 -10.85 -5.67 -22.79
C ASN A 312 -11.57 -4.71 -23.76
N PRO A 313 -12.90 -4.59 -23.66
CA PRO A 313 -13.71 -3.75 -24.56
C PRO A 313 -13.41 -2.26 -24.47
N MET A 314 -12.64 -1.83 -23.46
CA MET A 314 -12.26 -0.43 -23.28
C MET A 314 -10.97 -0.06 -24.01
N GLN A 315 -10.19 -1.05 -24.46
CA GLN A 315 -8.96 -0.81 -25.23
C GLN A 315 -9.29 -0.10 -26.55
N GLY A 316 -8.68 1.07 -26.75
CA GLY A 316 -8.90 1.90 -27.94
C GLY A 316 -10.25 2.63 -27.97
N TRP A 317 -11.11 2.47 -26.97
CA TRP A 317 -12.34 3.24 -26.87
C TRP A 317 -12.09 4.59 -26.19
N THR A 318 -12.51 5.67 -26.82
CA THR A 318 -12.56 7.02 -26.26
C THR A 318 -14.00 7.52 -26.30
N SER A 319 -14.46 8.16 -25.20
CA SER A 319 -15.79 8.76 -25.17
C SER A 319 -15.76 10.19 -25.70
N ALA A 320 -16.86 10.62 -26.32
CA ALA A 320 -17.04 12.02 -26.71
C ALA A 320 -16.97 12.98 -25.52
N GLU A 321 -17.27 12.52 -24.30
CA GLU A 321 -17.12 13.33 -23.08
C GLU A 321 -15.64 13.55 -22.72
N GLU A 322 -14.79 12.55 -22.91
CA GLU A 322 -13.34 12.64 -22.68
C GLU A 322 -12.70 13.66 -23.65
N GLU A 323 -13.13 13.65 -24.91
CA GLU A 323 -12.69 14.60 -25.94
C GLU A 323 -13.12 16.05 -25.63
N LYS A 324 -14.33 16.25 -25.12
CA LYS A 324 -14.81 17.56 -24.68
C LYS A 324 -14.00 18.10 -23.49
N ASP A 325 -13.70 17.26 -22.51
CA ASP A 325 -12.89 17.70 -21.36
C ASP A 325 -11.41 17.92 -21.75
N ALA A 326 -10.90 17.24 -22.78
CA ALA A 326 -9.56 17.48 -23.30
C ALA A 326 -9.45 18.86 -23.98
N THR A 327 -10.42 19.20 -24.83
CA THR A 327 -10.47 20.50 -25.53
C THR A 327 -10.69 21.68 -24.59
N GLN A 328 -11.48 21.52 -23.52
CA GLN A 328 -11.69 22.59 -22.53
C GLN A 328 -10.48 22.83 -21.62
N GLY A 329 -9.69 21.79 -21.33
CA GLY A 329 -8.51 21.90 -20.47
C GLY A 329 -7.35 22.68 -21.10
N GLU A 330 -7.16 22.59 -22.42
CA GLU A 330 -6.05 23.29 -23.11
C GLU A 330 -6.22 24.82 -23.14
N HIS A 331 -7.45 25.33 -23.12
CA HIS A 331 -7.70 26.77 -23.16
C HIS A 331 -7.36 27.52 -21.86
N THR A 332 -7.07 26.81 -20.76
CA THR A 332 -6.65 27.44 -19.48
C THR A 332 -5.17 27.24 -19.13
N ALA A 333 -4.44 26.38 -19.86
CA ALA A 333 -3.02 26.11 -19.61
C ALA A 333 -2.07 26.57 -20.74
N SER A 334 -2.57 26.93 -21.91
CA SER A 334 -1.72 27.35 -23.05
C SER A 334 -1.62 28.87 -23.20
N SER A 335 -0.75 29.46 -22.39
CA SER A 335 -0.07 30.74 -22.70
C SER A 335 1.43 30.64 -22.38
N SER A 336 2.11 29.60 -22.88
CA SER A 336 3.57 29.62 -23.10
C SER A 336 4.08 28.27 -23.65
N SER A 337 4.11 28.12 -24.98
CA SER A 337 5.22 27.50 -25.74
C SER A 337 4.77 27.18 -27.16
N ALA A 338 4.89 28.14 -28.06
CA ALA A 338 4.88 27.89 -29.49
C ALA A 338 6.34 27.72 -29.95
N THR A 339 6.74 26.50 -30.27
CA THR A 339 7.88 26.25 -31.16
C THR A 339 7.39 25.43 -32.33
N ALA A 340 7.24 26.12 -33.45
CA ALA A 340 6.93 25.59 -34.76
C ALA A 340 8.05 24.66 -35.24
N GLY A 341 7.66 23.53 -35.84
CA GLY A 341 8.56 22.55 -36.44
C GLY A 341 7.80 21.77 -37.50
N THR A 342 7.60 22.41 -38.64
CA THR A 342 7.10 21.87 -39.91
C THR A 342 7.99 20.75 -40.40
N GLU A 343 7.47 19.54 -40.65
CA GLU A 343 8.05 18.64 -41.66
C GLU A 343 7.01 17.71 -42.28
N SER A 344 7.08 17.66 -43.61
CA SER A 344 6.11 17.15 -44.58
C SER A 344 6.34 15.67 -44.89
N PRO A 345 5.30 14.85 -45.16
CA PRO A 345 5.48 13.44 -45.53
C PRO A 345 5.67 13.27 -47.04
N SER A 346 6.60 12.42 -47.45
CA SER A 346 6.76 11.91 -48.81
C SER A 346 6.46 10.41 -48.88
N PRO A 347 5.80 9.91 -49.95
CA PRO A 347 5.41 8.51 -50.07
C PRO A 347 6.47 7.72 -50.85
N HIS A 348 6.92 6.59 -50.31
CA HIS A 348 7.52 5.54 -51.12
C HIS A 348 6.98 4.17 -50.73
N GLU A 349 6.35 3.58 -51.73
CA GLU A 349 5.82 2.25 -51.88
C GLU A 349 6.97 1.34 -52.35
N GLU A 350 7.33 0.31 -51.59
CA GLU A 350 8.09 -0.81 -52.15
C GLU A 350 7.83 -2.12 -51.39
N ALA A 351 7.44 -3.13 -52.17
CA ALA A 351 7.03 -4.45 -51.76
C ALA A 351 8.24 -5.37 -51.50
N ALA A 352 8.22 -6.17 -50.42
CA ALA A 352 8.79 -7.53 -50.41
C ALA A 352 8.57 -8.29 -49.09
N ALA A 353 8.20 -9.56 -49.26
CA ALA A 353 8.38 -10.73 -48.38
C ALA A 353 7.45 -10.91 -47.13
N PRO A 354 6.73 -12.05 -47.04
CA PRO A 354 6.04 -12.48 -45.84
C PRO A 354 7.08 -13.06 -44.87
N VAL A 355 7.71 -12.19 -44.07
CA VAL A 355 8.40 -12.62 -42.86
C VAL A 355 7.31 -12.95 -41.86
N THR A 356 6.99 -14.24 -41.70
CA THR A 356 6.18 -14.74 -40.59
C THR A 356 6.84 -14.26 -39.30
N PRO A 357 6.29 -13.27 -38.58
CA PRO A 357 6.89 -12.86 -37.33
C PRO A 357 6.70 -14.02 -36.38
N ALA A 358 7.80 -14.61 -35.92
CA ALA A 358 7.79 -15.42 -34.72
C ALA A 358 7.20 -14.52 -33.63
N GLN A 359 5.92 -14.72 -33.35
CA GLN A 359 5.19 -14.04 -32.29
C GLN A 359 5.87 -14.46 -31.00
N THR A 360 6.90 -13.70 -30.62
CA THR A 360 7.28 -13.55 -29.22
C THR A 360 5.96 -13.24 -28.55
N SER A 361 5.47 -14.22 -27.79
CA SER A 361 4.18 -14.16 -27.12
C SER A 361 4.32 -13.03 -26.12
N LEU A 362 4.06 -11.80 -26.57
CA LEU A 362 4.14 -10.60 -25.78
C LEU A 362 3.22 -10.88 -24.61
N SER A 363 3.84 -10.99 -23.44
CA SER A 363 3.14 -11.32 -22.21
C SER A 363 1.99 -10.33 -22.10
N THR A 364 0.77 -10.83 -22.27
CA THR A 364 -0.41 -9.99 -22.23
C THR A 364 -0.71 -9.72 -20.76
N PRO A 365 -1.01 -8.46 -20.38
CA PRO A 365 -1.45 -8.14 -19.03
C PRO A 365 -2.74 -8.91 -18.71
N PRO A 366 -3.06 -9.12 -17.42
CA PRO A 366 -4.24 -9.89 -17.05
C PRO A 366 -5.52 -9.13 -17.41
N PRO A 367 -6.59 -9.79 -17.89
CA PRO A 367 -7.84 -9.11 -18.22
C PRO A 367 -8.49 -8.51 -16.96
N PRO A 368 -9.17 -7.36 -17.07
CA PRO A 368 -9.93 -6.77 -15.96
C PRO A 368 -11.04 -7.71 -15.51
N ASN A 369 -11.29 -7.73 -14.19
CA ASN A 369 -12.37 -8.51 -13.61
C ASN A 369 -13.57 -7.62 -13.23
N VAL A 370 -14.64 -8.26 -12.74
CA VAL A 370 -15.88 -7.61 -12.31
C VAL A 370 -15.62 -6.52 -11.27
N VAL A 371 -14.67 -6.73 -10.36
CA VAL A 371 -14.27 -5.76 -9.33
C VAL A 371 -13.56 -4.56 -9.96
N SER A 372 -12.70 -4.77 -10.96
CA SER A 372 -12.03 -3.69 -11.70
C SER A 372 -13.06 -2.78 -12.37
N TYR A 373 -14.03 -3.36 -13.09
CA TYR A 373 -15.08 -2.60 -13.75
C TYR A 373 -16.03 -1.90 -12.77
N ALA A 374 -16.44 -2.59 -11.70
CA ALA A 374 -17.26 -1.99 -10.66
C ALA A 374 -16.55 -0.80 -10.00
N THR A 375 -15.24 -0.89 -9.79
CA THR A 375 -14.45 0.21 -9.18
C THR A 375 -14.33 1.39 -10.14
N LEU A 376 -14.15 1.12 -11.43
CA LEU A 376 -14.17 2.15 -12.48
C LEU A 376 -15.52 2.88 -12.52
N ILE A 377 -16.63 2.15 -12.60
CA ILE A 377 -17.99 2.71 -12.61
C ILE A 377 -18.24 3.54 -11.34
N ALA A 378 -17.87 3.00 -10.17
CA ALA A 378 -17.97 3.72 -8.90
C ALA A 378 -17.17 5.04 -8.90
N THR A 379 -15.97 5.04 -9.48
CA THR A 379 -15.13 6.24 -9.57
C THR A 379 -15.75 7.28 -10.49
N LEU A 380 -16.31 6.86 -11.64
CA LEU A 380 -17.03 7.72 -12.58
C LEU A 380 -18.26 8.37 -11.93
N GLU A 381 -19.10 7.59 -11.25
CA GLU A 381 -20.27 8.08 -10.50
C GLU A 381 -19.85 9.07 -9.40
N GLN A 382 -18.77 8.77 -8.66
CA GLN A 382 -18.26 9.66 -7.61
C GLN A 382 -17.71 10.98 -8.14
N ALA A 383 -17.19 10.99 -9.37
CA ALA A 383 -16.74 12.17 -10.08
C ALA A 383 -17.88 12.94 -10.78
N GLY A 384 -19.13 12.43 -10.76
CA GLY A 384 -20.28 13.03 -11.43
C GLY A 384 -20.34 12.78 -12.94
N LYS A 385 -19.64 11.74 -13.42
CA LYS A 385 -19.54 11.35 -14.83
C LYS A 385 -20.52 10.22 -15.15
N ASP A 386 -21.80 10.46 -14.88
CA ASP A 386 -22.86 9.44 -14.96
C ASP A 386 -23.11 8.93 -16.39
N GLN A 387 -22.99 9.82 -17.39
CA GLN A 387 -23.13 9.44 -18.80
C GLN A 387 -22.02 8.46 -19.18
N LEU A 388 -20.77 8.82 -18.89
CA LEU A 388 -19.60 7.98 -19.13
C LEU A 388 -19.71 6.63 -18.38
N ALA A 389 -20.18 6.63 -17.13
CA ALA A 389 -20.44 5.40 -16.37
C ALA A 389 -21.45 4.48 -17.08
N SER A 390 -22.54 5.05 -17.61
CA SER A 390 -23.55 4.30 -18.36
C SER A 390 -23.02 3.75 -19.70
N GLU A 391 -22.17 4.50 -20.39
CA GLU A 391 -21.50 4.05 -21.62
C GLU A 391 -20.57 2.88 -21.32
N VAL A 392 -19.73 2.98 -20.29
CA VAL A 392 -18.85 1.90 -19.83
C VAL A 392 -19.68 0.65 -19.51
N LEU A 393 -20.74 0.77 -18.70
CA LEU A 393 -21.61 -0.35 -18.33
C LEU A 393 -22.26 -1.03 -19.54
N ASN A 394 -22.60 -0.26 -20.58
CA ASN A 394 -23.19 -0.80 -21.80
C ASN A 394 -22.19 -1.51 -22.72
N ARG A 395 -20.90 -1.25 -22.55
CA ARG A 395 -19.81 -1.89 -23.32
C ARG A 395 -19.25 -3.14 -22.64
N LEU A 396 -19.52 -3.34 -21.34
CA LEU A 396 -19.06 -4.52 -20.63
C LEU A 396 -19.63 -5.80 -21.26
N PRO A 397 -18.90 -6.93 -21.18
CA PRO A 397 -19.45 -8.20 -21.58
C PRO A 397 -20.66 -8.55 -20.69
N ALA A 398 -21.58 -9.36 -21.24
CA ALA A 398 -22.89 -9.59 -20.64
C ALA A 398 -22.80 -10.15 -19.22
N VAL A 399 -21.83 -11.05 -18.95
CA VAL A 399 -21.64 -11.69 -17.65
C VAL A 399 -21.28 -10.67 -16.57
N GLU A 400 -20.24 -9.86 -16.81
CA GLU A 400 -19.80 -8.84 -15.85
C GLU A 400 -20.87 -7.75 -15.65
N LYS A 401 -21.57 -7.38 -16.74
CA LYS A 401 -22.69 -6.44 -16.68
C LYS A 401 -23.82 -6.95 -15.79
N GLU A 402 -24.22 -8.22 -15.95
CA GLU A 402 -25.26 -8.86 -15.15
C GLU A 402 -24.86 -8.96 -13.68
N GLU A 403 -23.64 -9.37 -13.37
CA GLU A 403 -23.15 -9.48 -11.98
C GLU A 403 -23.11 -8.13 -11.26
N ILE A 404 -22.60 -7.09 -11.93
CA ILE A 404 -22.57 -5.73 -11.37
C ILE A 404 -24.00 -5.23 -11.14
N THR A 405 -24.89 -5.39 -12.13
CA THR A 405 -26.28 -4.92 -12.04
C THR A 405 -27.06 -5.67 -10.94
N ALA A 406 -26.89 -6.98 -10.85
CA ALA A 406 -27.53 -7.80 -9.82
C ALA A 406 -27.05 -7.40 -8.41
N SER A 407 -25.75 -7.13 -8.26
CA SER A 407 -25.16 -6.71 -6.99
C SER A 407 -25.64 -5.32 -6.55
N TYR A 408 -25.76 -4.37 -7.49
CA TYR A 408 -26.41 -3.07 -7.22
C TYR A 408 -27.88 -3.25 -6.79
N ALA A 409 -28.65 -4.06 -7.51
CA ALA A 409 -30.06 -4.31 -7.18
C ALA A 409 -30.22 -4.92 -5.77
N ALA A 410 -29.36 -5.87 -5.41
CA ALA A 410 -29.33 -6.47 -4.08
C ALA A 410 -29.03 -5.43 -2.99
N LEU A 411 -28.05 -4.53 -3.20
CA LEU A 411 -27.72 -3.47 -2.26
C LEU A 411 -28.85 -2.44 -2.09
N ILE A 412 -29.49 -2.05 -3.19
CA ILE A 412 -30.67 -1.16 -3.17
C ILE A 412 -31.80 -1.80 -2.37
N PHE A 413 -32.07 -3.10 -2.57
CA PHE A 413 -33.08 -3.84 -1.82
C PHE A 413 -32.76 -3.93 -0.32
N VAL A 414 -31.51 -4.23 0.04
CA VAL A 414 -31.10 -4.28 1.46
C VAL A 414 -31.24 -2.90 2.10
N TRP A 415 -30.82 -1.84 1.41
CA TRP A 415 -30.89 -0.49 1.94
C TRP A 415 -32.33 0.01 2.08
N SER A 416 -33.19 -0.20 1.08
CA SER A 416 -34.59 0.22 1.13
C SER A 416 -35.33 -0.45 2.29
N ASN A 417 -35.09 -1.75 2.52
CA ASN A 417 -35.62 -2.47 3.68
C ASN A 417 -35.14 -1.88 5.01
N GLN A 418 -33.87 -1.49 5.11
CA GLN A 418 -33.36 -0.83 6.32
C GLN A 418 -34.03 0.52 6.59
N VAL A 419 -34.26 1.31 5.54
CA VAL A 419 -34.96 2.60 5.64
C VAL A 419 -36.40 2.37 6.09
N LEU A 420 -37.12 1.42 5.50
CA LEU A 420 -38.48 1.04 5.89
C LEU A 420 -38.55 0.58 7.34
N HIS A 421 -37.62 -0.27 7.79
CA HIS A 421 -37.57 -0.72 9.19
C HIS A 421 -37.29 0.41 10.17
N LYS A 422 -36.46 1.40 9.80
CA LYS A 422 -36.23 2.58 10.64
C LYS A 422 -37.47 3.45 10.76
N HIS A 423 -38.22 3.62 9.67
CA HIS A 423 -39.48 4.35 9.70
C HIS A 423 -40.51 3.64 10.58
N ARG A 424 -40.66 2.30 10.44
CA ARG A 424 -41.58 1.50 11.27
C ARG A 424 -41.26 1.45 12.76
N ARG A 425 -40.04 1.80 13.19
CA ARG A 425 -39.69 1.87 14.62
C ARG A 425 -39.93 3.24 15.24
N ARG A 426 -40.18 4.26 14.42
CA ARG A 426 -40.43 5.64 14.88
C ARG A 426 -41.91 5.96 15.04
N PHE A 427 -42.77 5.18 14.41
CA PHE A 427 -44.22 5.16 14.59
C PHE A 427 -44.57 3.92 15.39
#